data_AF-A0A1G9LMA0-F1
#
_entry.id   AF-A0A1G9LMA0-F1
#
_cell.length_a   1.000
_cell.length_b   1.000
_cell.length_c   1.000
_cell.angle_alpha   90.00
_cell.angle_beta   90.00
_cell.angle_gamma   90.00
#
_symmetry.space_group_name_H-M   'P 1'
#
loop_
_entity.id
_entity.type
_entity.pdbx_description
1 polymer ?
#
loop_
_entity_poly.entity_id
_entity_poly.type
_entity_poly.pdbx_seq_one_letter_code
_entity_poly.pdbx_strand_id
1 'polypeptide(L)'
;MRFKNSVRFVALFAFSILMIFAGGCDYGSKVWHDAQDTVNPNPTIDLQSAGIENPDDNKLALLFTPVDEKILSLTSFLSNIDSHPDEDWFKLLFMRFPWITGVFTVDEEANMLVKLPEESIKPFKPGPLVEYEGDWSEIKMKSFISYSEFGPEMYLCIPFFKDADFKGLVVVHFDPRILLNFCPAPQKLIIMQPDGGGIWTGDENLDKEAFLKIDWDALLDEDVHGVTKVGEVRYVWLSRYVSDTQIMYVTKAVSESDEDDGFLIF
;
A
#
# COMPACT_ATOMS: atom_id res chain seq x y z
N MET A 1 54.61 -56.31 -19.67
CA MET A 1 54.49 -55.93 -18.25
C MET A 1 53.67 -54.66 -18.16
N ARG A 2 52.77 -54.54 -17.17
CA ARG A 2 52.01 -53.33 -16.75
C ARG A 2 50.87 -52.79 -17.63
N PHE A 3 49.69 -53.42 -17.60
CA PHE A 3 48.42 -52.74 -17.95
C PHE A 3 47.18 -53.16 -17.12
N LYS A 4 47.34 -54.00 -16.09
CA LYS A 4 46.20 -54.49 -15.26
C LYS A 4 45.90 -53.67 -13.99
N ASN A 5 46.84 -52.82 -13.56
CA ASN A 5 46.68 -52.07 -12.30
C ASN A 5 46.07 -50.67 -12.49
N SER A 6 46.21 -50.01 -13.65
CA SER A 6 45.69 -48.65 -13.83
C SER A 6 44.15 -48.61 -13.87
N VAL A 7 43.50 -49.60 -14.50
CA VAL A 7 42.03 -49.68 -14.58
C VAL A 7 41.39 -49.89 -13.20
N ARG A 8 42.05 -50.65 -12.31
CA ARG A 8 41.60 -50.85 -10.92
C ARG A 8 41.74 -49.59 -10.07
N PHE A 9 42.81 -48.82 -10.27
CA PHE A 9 43.01 -47.55 -9.57
C PHE A 9 42.01 -46.48 -10.04
N VAL A 10 41.72 -46.40 -11.34
CA VAL A 10 40.72 -45.47 -11.87
C VAL A 10 39.31 -45.84 -11.40
N ALA A 11 38.97 -47.13 -11.37
CA ALA A 11 37.67 -47.58 -10.86
C ALA A 11 37.49 -47.31 -9.35
N LEU A 12 38.53 -47.54 -8.54
CA LEU A 12 38.52 -47.22 -7.10
C LEU A 12 38.41 -45.71 -6.86
N PHE A 13 39.13 -44.89 -7.65
CA PHE A 13 39.07 -43.44 -7.53
C PHE A 13 37.68 -42.90 -7.94
N ALA A 14 37.08 -43.43 -9.01
CA ALA A 14 35.72 -43.08 -9.42
C ALA A 14 34.68 -43.50 -8.37
N PHE A 15 34.84 -44.66 -7.73
CA PHE A 15 33.93 -45.13 -6.67
C PHE A 15 34.05 -44.30 -5.38
N SER A 16 35.27 -43.89 -5.01
CA SER A 16 35.49 -42.96 -3.89
C SER A 16 34.94 -41.57 -4.15
N ILE A 17 35.02 -41.06 -5.39
CA ILE A 17 34.39 -39.79 -5.77
C ILE A 17 32.86 -39.90 -5.70
N LEU A 18 32.29 -41.00 -6.18
CA LEU A 18 30.83 -41.22 -6.15
C LEU A 18 30.29 -41.30 -4.72
N MET A 19 31.05 -41.88 -3.78
CA MET A 19 30.69 -41.90 -2.36
C MET A 19 30.71 -40.51 -1.71
N ILE A 20 31.63 -39.62 -2.12
CA ILE A 20 31.70 -38.24 -1.60
C ILE A 20 30.48 -37.43 -2.09
N PHE A 21 30.01 -37.66 -3.32
CA PHE A 21 28.81 -37.00 -3.84
C PHE A 21 27.50 -37.54 -3.26
N ALA A 22 27.45 -38.80 -2.82
CA ALA A 22 26.24 -39.39 -2.24
C ALA A 22 25.95 -38.93 -0.79
N GLY A 23 26.95 -38.46 -0.05
CA GLY A 23 26.79 -37.97 1.33
C GLY A 23 26.40 -36.50 1.48
N GLY A 24 26.42 -35.72 0.38
CA GLY A 24 26.22 -34.26 0.42
C GLY A 24 24.75 -33.81 0.48
N CYS A 25 23.80 -34.63 0.05
CA CYS A 25 22.39 -34.23 -0.02
C CYS A 25 21.73 -34.06 1.36
N ASP A 26 22.15 -34.82 2.37
CA ASP A 26 21.52 -34.80 3.70
C ASP A 26 22.08 -33.68 4.61
N TYR A 27 23.30 -33.21 4.34
CA TYR A 27 23.91 -32.08 5.05
C TYR A 27 23.43 -30.74 4.47
N GLY A 28 23.27 -30.65 3.14
CA GLY A 28 22.78 -29.43 2.47
C GLY A 28 21.32 -29.09 2.82
N SER A 29 20.44 -30.10 2.93
CA SER A 29 19.05 -29.89 3.36
C SER A 29 18.96 -29.38 4.80
N LYS A 30 19.83 -29.86 5.69
CA LYS A 30 19.84 -29.47 7.11
C LYS A 30 20.34 -28.04 7.30
N VAL A 31 21.41 -27.66 6.60
CA VAL A 31 21.91 -26.27 6.59
C VAL A 31 20.89 -25.31 5.96
N TRP A 32 20.18 -25.75 4.91
CA TRP A 32 19.09 -24.98 4.32
C TRP A 32 17.91 -24.79 5.28
N HIS A 33 17.49 -25.84 6.00
CA HIS A 33 16.43 -25.76 7.01
C HIS A 33 16.80 -24.85 8.18
N ASP A 34 18.00 -24.99 8.75
CA ASP A 34 18.46 -24.14 9.86
C ASP A 34 18.59 -22.67 9.44
N ALA A 35 19.03 -22.40 8.19
CA ALA A 35 19.07 -21.05 7.63
C ALA A 35 17.66 -20.49 7.39
N GLN A 36 16.72 -21.32 6.94
CA GLN A 36 15.33 -20.92 6.71
C GLN A 36 14.63 -20.54 8.02
N ASP A 37 14.86 -21.25 9.12
CA ASP A 37 14.27 -20.90 10.43
C ASP A 37 14.87 -19.60 11.02
N THR A 38 16.09 -19.23 10.62
CA THR A 38 16.74 -17.98 11.06
C THR A 38 16.29 -16.76 10.23
N VAL A 39 16.06 -16.96 8.94
CA VAL A 39 15.70 -15.88 7.99
C VAL A 39 14.18 -15.72 7.88
N ASN A 40 13.42 -16.79 8.07
CA ASN A 40 11.96 -16.83 7.97
C ASN A 40 11.40 -17.85 8.98
N PRO A 41 11.47 -17.56 10.28
CA PRO A 41 10.95 -18.46 11.31
C PRO A 41 9.47 -18.74 11.04
N ASN A 42 9.06 -19.99 11.18
CA ASN A 42 7.65 -20.35 11.09
C ASN A 42 6.84 -19.52 12.10
N PRO A 43 5.82 -18.76 11.66
CA PRO A 43 5.09 -17.87 12.54
C PRO A 43 4.37 -18.71 13.60
N THR A 44 4.71 -18.46 14.86
CA THR A 44 3.98 -19.02 16.00
C THR A 44 2.82 -18.09 16.30
N ILE A 45 1.59 -18.58 16.14
CA ILE A 45 0.40 -17.80 16.45
C ILE A 45 0.24 -17.81 17.98
N ASP A 46 0.69 -16.74 18.61
CA ASP A 46 0.42 -16.49 20.02
C ASP A 46 -0.99 -15.87 20.17
N LEU A 47 -1.94 -16.70 20.61
CA LEU A 47 -3.31 -16.26 20.90
C LEU A 47 -3.43 -15.49 22.25
N GLN A 48 -2.33 -15.32 22.98
CA GLN A 48 -2.28 -14.55 24.24
C GLN A 48 -1.69 -13.15 24.09
N SER A 49 -1.16 -12.79 22.91
CA SER A 49 -0.75 -11.42 22.60
C SER A 49 -1.96 -10.49 22.75
N ALA A 50 -1.84 -9.53 23.68
CA ALA A 50 -2.88 -8.58 24.02
C ALA A 50 -2.92 -7.39 23.04
N GLY A 51 -2.91 -7.66 21.74
CA GLY A 51 -2.92 -6.60 20.72
C GLY A 51 -1.71 -5.67 20.80
N ILE A 52 -1.88 -4.42 20.34
CA ILE A 52 -0.83 -3.40 20.35
C ILE A 52 -0.67 -2.88 21.79
N GLU A 53 0.51 -3.06 22.39
CA GLU A 53 0.79 -2.67 23.78
C GLU A 53 0.86 -1.15 23.97
N ASN A 54 1.43 -0.43 23.00
CA ASN A 54 1.48 1.04 23.01
C ASN A 54 0.04 1.60 22.93
N PRO A 55 -0.44 2.35 23.94
CA PRO A 55 -1.80 2.91 23.95
C PRO A 55 -2.08 3.89 22.81
N ASP A 56 -1.06 4.61 22.35
CA ASP A 56 -1.18 5.60 21.28
C ASP A 56 -1.40 4.90 19.94
N ASP A 57 -0.56 3.90 19.64
CA ASP A 57 -0.66 3.07 18.44
C ASP A 57 -1.95 2.26 18.42
N ASN A 58 -2.33 1.67 19.56
CA ASN A 58 -3.57 0.92 19.66
C ASN A 58 -4.78 1.83 19.38
N LYS A 59 -4.78 3.05 19.92
CA LYS A 59 -5.83 4.03 19.60
C LYS A 59 -5.82 4.39 18.13
N LEU A 60 -4.66 4.66 17.55
CA LEU A 60 -4.54 5.00 16.12
C LEU A 60 -5.08 3.85 15.26
N ALA A 61 -4.63 2.62 15.51
CA ALA A 61 -5.09 1.40 14.82
C ALA A 61 -6.61 1.23 14.87
N LEU A 62 -7.22 1.34 16.05
CA LEU A 62 -8.68 1.25 16.20
C LEU A 62 -9.44 2.30 15.37
N LEU A 63 -8.83 3.46 15.11
CA LEU A 63 -9.44 4.53 14.31
C LEU A 63 -9.22 4.32 12.81
N PHE A 64 -7.99 4.01 12.38
CA PHE A 64 -7.65 3.99 10.96
C PHE A 64 -7.90 2.63 10.28
N THR A 65 -7.80 1.50 11.00
CA THR A 65 -7.92 0.17 10.37
C THR A 65 -9.22 -0.02 9.58
N PRO A 66 -10.42 0.33 10.09
CA PRO A 66 -11.66 0.20 9.31
C PRO A 66 -11.72 1.10 8.07
N VAL A 67 -10.99 2.21 8.10
CA VAL A 67 -10.86 3.15 6.99
C VAL A 67 -9.94 2.59 5.92
N ASP A 68 -8.74 2.17 6.34
CA ASP A 68 -7.71 1.65 5.45
C ASP A 68 -8.12 0.33 4.80
N GLU A 69 -8.91 -0.50 5.50
CA GLU A 69 -9.51 -1.71 4.92
C GLU A 69 -10.34 -1.42 3.65
N LYS A 70 -11.02 -0.27 3.58
CA LYS A 70 -11.80 0.12 2.39
C LYS A 70 -10.90 0.47 1.23
N ILE A 71 -9.82 1.20 1.51
CA ILE A 71 -8.82 1.56 0.52
C ILE A 71 -8.14 0.29 0.00
N LEU A 72 -7.65 -0.56 0.90
CA LEU A 72 -6.99 -1.83 0.58
C LEU A 72 -7.91 -2.76 -0.22
N SER A 73 -9.18 -2.86 0.15
CA SER A 73 -10.15 -3.67 -0.60
C SER A 73 -10.39 -3.12 -2.00
N LEU A 74 -10.42 -1.79 -2.17
CA LEU A 74 -10.58 -1.16 -3.48
C LEU A 74 -9.33 -1.35 -4.34
N THR A 75 -8.14 -1.05 -3.81
CA THR A 75 -6.88 -1.23 -4.55
C THR A 75 -6.70 -2.67 -4.97
N SER A 76 -6.92 -3.63 -4.07
CA SER A 76 -6.85 -5.06 -4.37
C SER A 76 -7.85 -5.50 -5.45
N PHE A 77 -9.05 -4.92 -5.50
CA PHE A 77 -10.02 -5.20 -6.55
C PHE A 77 -9.52 -4.71 -7.91
N LEU A 78 -8.96 -3.49 -7.94
CA LEU A 78 -8.46 -2.84 -9.14
C LEU A 78 -7.16 -3.44 -9.68
N SER A 79 -6.31 -4.01 -8.83
CA SER A 79 -5.05 -4.67 -9.24
C SER A 79 -5.24 -5.90 -10.13
N ASN A 80 -6.46 -6.39 -10.34
CA ASN A 80 -6.75 -7.55 -11.20
C ASN A 80 -7.11 -7.18 -12.64
N ILE A 81 -7.04 -5.89 -13.01
CA ILE A 81 -7.36 -5.44 -14.36
C ILE A 81 -6.14 -5.69 -15.26
N ASP A 82 -6.36 -6.43 -16.34
CA ASP A 82 -5.36 -6.65 -17.39
C ASP A 82 -5.88 -6.17 -18.75
N SER A 83 -7.16 -6.41 -19.04
CA SER A 83 -7.85 -5.91 -20.24
C SER A 83 -8.91 -4.86 -19.89
N HIS A 84 -9.38 -4.10 -20.89
CA HIS A 84 -10.49 -3.16 -20.70
C HIS A 84 -11.70 -3.86 -20.05
N PRO A 85 -12.24 -3.33 -18.93
CA PRO A 85 -13.35 -3.98 -18.22
C PRO A 85 -14.67 -3.95 -18.99
N ASP A 86 -15.47 -5.00 -18.82
CA ASP A 86 -16.82 -5.08 -19.37
C ASP A 86 -17.87 -4.40 -18.46
N GLU A 87 -19.12 -4.34 -18.95
CA GLU A 87 -20.24 -3.76 -18.20
C GLU A 87 -20.49 -4.43 -16.84
N ASP A 88 -20.27 -5.74 -16.74
CA ASP A 88 -20.53 -6.50 -15.52
C ASP A 88 -19.48 -6.20 -14.45
N TRP A 89 -18.23 -5.98 -14.86
CA TRP A 89 -17.19 -5.47 -13.99
C TRP A 89 -17.54 -4.11 -13.40
N PHE A 90 -18.04 -3.16 -14.22
CA PHE A 90 -18.47 -1.84 -13.73
C PHE A 90 -19.64 -1.94 -12.74
N LYS A 91 -20.62 -2.80 -13.01
CA LYS A 91 -21.73 -3.06 -12.06
C LYS A 91 -21.19 -3.60 -10.74
N LEU A 92 -20.27 -4.57 -10.80
CA LEU A 92 -19.67 -5.16 -9.61
C LEU A 92 -18.87 -4.14 -8.80
N LEU A 93 -18.13 -3.25 -9.47
CA LEU A 93 -17.39 -2.14 -8.83
C LEU A 93 -18.34 -1.30 -7.97
N PHE A 94 -19.43 -0.78 -8.55
CA PHE A 94 -20.38 0.05 -7.81
C PHE A 94 -21.18 -0.72 -6.74
N MET A 95 -21.44 -2.01 -6.95
CA MET A 95 -22.06 -2.85 -5.93
C MET A 95 -21.15 -3.07 -4.72
N ARG A 96 -19.85 -3.26 -4.94
CA ARG A 96 -18.87 -3.51 -3.87
C ARG A 96 -18.41 -2.22 -3.18
N PHE A 97 -18.30 -1.13 -3.93
CA PHE A 97 -17.76 0.13 -3.46
C PHE A 97 -18.76 1.27 -3.72
N PRO A 98 -19.94 1.26 -3.06
CA PRO A 98 -20.98 2.28 -3.29
C PRO A 98 -20.58 3.69 -2.81
N TRP A 99 -19.40 3.83 -2.22
CA TRP A 99 -18.84 5.07 -1.69
C TRP A 99 -17.88 5.77 -2.66
N ILE A 100 -17.52 5.15 -3.80
CA ILE A 100 -16.71 5.84 -4.81
C ILE A 100 -17.55 6.92 -5.49
N THR A 101 -16.90 7.99 -5.97
CA THR A 101 -17.58 9.03 -6.74
C THR A 101 -17.90 8.52 -8.15
N GLY A 102 -16.95 7.82 -8.78
CA GLY A 102 -17.12 7.36 -10.15
C GLY A 102 -15.93 6.59 -10.71
N VAL A 103 -16.11 6.17 -11.96
CA VAL A 103 -15.11 5.51 -12.79
C VAL A 103 -15.20 6.04 -14.21
N PHE A 104 -14.07 6.21 -14.86
CA PHE A 104 -14.01 6.44 -16.30
C PHE A 104 -12.83 5.68 -16.89
N THR A 105 -12.89 5.43 -18.19
CA THR A 105 -11.79 4.83 -18.93
C THR A 105 -11.38 5.73 -20.07
N VAL A 106 -10.08 5.83 -20.31
CA VAL A 106 -9.51 6.58 -21.43
C VAL A 106 -8.67 5.67 -22.32
N ASP A 107 -8.55 6.01 -23.61
CA ASP A 107 -7.62 5.36 -24.54
C ASP A 107 -6.19 5.93 -24.44
N GLU A 108 -5.31 5.47 -25.33
CA GLU A 108 -3.90 5.89 -25.43
C GLU A 108 -3.75 7.39 -25.67
N GLU A 109 -4.72 8.01 -26.36
CA GLU A 109 -4.78 9.43 -26.66
C GLU A 109 -5.56 10.25 -25.62
N ALA A 110 -5.90 9.64 -24.48
CA ALA A 110 -6.69 10.24 -23.41
C ALA A 110 -8.14 10.62 -23.79
N ASN A 111 -8.70 10.04 -24.85
CA ASN A 111 -10.11 10.17 -25.17
C ASN A 111 -10.94 9.28 -24.23
N MET A 112 -12.08 9.80 -23.79
CA MET A 112 -12.97 9.10 -22.89
C MET A 112 -13.76 8.02 -23.64
N LEU A 113 -13.61 6.76 -23.19
CA LEU A 113 -14.35 5.61 -23.73
C LEU A 113 -15.62 5.32 -22.92
N VAL A 114 -15.50 5.37 -21.59
CA VAL A 114 -16.59 5.10 -20.63
C VAL A 114 -16.50 6.13 -19.52
N LYS A 115 -17.64 6.56 -19.01
CA LYS A 115 -17.74 7.41 -17.82
C LYS A 115 -19.01 7.08 -17.04
N LEU A 116 -18.86 6.76 -15.76
CA LEU A 116 -19.94 6.39 -14.86
C LEU A 116 -19.73 7.09 -13.50
N PRO A 117 -20.75 7.78 -12.96
CA PRO A 117 -22.01 8.13 -13.62
C PRO A 117 -21.79 9.06 -14.84
N GLU A 118 -22.68 9.00 -15.83
CA GLU A 118 -22.58 9.82 -17.06
C GLU A 118 -22.51 11.32 -16.72
N GLU A 119 -23.41 11.74 -15.84
CA GLU A 119 -23.40 13.07 -15.22
C GLU A 119 -22.54 13.02 -13.95
N SER A 120 -21.34 13.59 -14.03
CA SER A 120 -20.48 13.79 -12.86
C SER A 120 -20.62 15.20 -12.33
N ILE A 121 -20.75 15.32 -11.01
CA ILE A 121 -20.77 16.61 -10.30
C ILE A 121 -19.40 17.30 -10.39
N LYS A 122 -18.31 16.53 -10.36
CA LYS A 122 -16.93 17.05 -10.45
C LYS A 122 -16.40 16.85 -11.87
N PRO A 123 -16.09 17.91 -12.63
CA PRO A 123 -15.53 17.78 -13.97
C PRO A 123 -14.09 17.27 -13.86
N PHE A 124 -13.84 16.07 -14.40
CA PHE A 124 -12.48 15.55 -14.56
C PHE A 124 -11.82 16.18 -15.79
N LYS A 125 -10.59 16.66 -15.63
CA LYS A 125 -9.71 17.04 -16.74
C LYS A 125 -8.63 15.96 -16.84
N PRO A 126 -8.41 15.33 -18.02
CA PRO A 126 -7.33 14.35 -18.22
C PRO A 126 -5.92 14.93 -18.06
N GLY A 127 -5.78 16.26 -17.97
CA GLY A 127 -4.51 16.98 -17.81
C GLY A 127 -3.54 16.34 -16.82
N PRO A 128 -3.94 16.01 -15.58
CA PRO A 128 -3.04 15.36 -14.62
C PRO A 128 -2.56 13.96 -15.03
N LEU A 129 -3.29 13.21 -15.86
CA LEU A 129 -2.84 11.92 -16.41
C LEU A 129 -1.79 12.11 -17.52
N VAL A 130 -1.93 13.20 -18.28
CA VAL A 130 -1.01 13.59 -19.36
C VAL A 130 0.26 14.24 -18.79
N GLU A 131 0.10 15.10 -17.79
CA GLU A 131 1.18 15.77 -17.04
C GLU A 131 1.99 14.79 -16.20
N TYR A 132 1.41 13.65 -15.79
CA TYR A 132 2.14 12.63 -15.05
C TYR A 132 3.28 12.01 -15.85
N GLU A 133 3.40 12.26 -17.17
CA GLU A 133 4.38 11.65 -18.11
C GLU A 133 4.69 10.19 -17.74
N GLY A 134 3.64 9.51 -17.27
CA GLY A 134 3.83 8.31 -16.50
C GLY A 134 4.30 7.27 -17.48
N ASP A 135 5.39 6.57 -17.15
CA ASP A 135 5.66 5.32 -17.84
C ASP A 135 4.51 4.36 -17.51
N TRP A 136 3.49 4.31 -18.38
CA TRP A 136 2.34 3.41 -18.29
C TRP A 136 2.63 2.07 -18.96
N SER A 137 3.89 1.85 -19.40
CA SER A 137 4.34 0.53 -19.84
C SER A 137 4.46 -0.46 -18.67
N GLU A 138 4.56 0.04 -17.44
CA GLU A 138 4.49 -0.78 -16.24
C GLU A 138 3.03 -1.12 -15.88
N ILE A 139 2.76 -2.36 -15.49
CA ILE A 139 1.43 -2.87 -15.06
C ILE A 139 1.01 -2.27 -13.70
N LYS A 140 1.78 -1.33 -13.14
CA LYS A 140 1.53 -0.79 -11.80
C LYS A 140 0.40 0.23 -11.82
N MET A 141 -0.45 0.13 -10.80
CA MET A 141 -1.39 1.19 -10.46
C MET A 141 -0.60 2.46 -10.12
N LYS A 142 -1.17 3.62 -10.44
CA LYS A 142 -0.71 4.93 -10.00
C LYS A 142 -1.83 5.68 -9.32
N SER A 143 -1.49 6.66 -8.50
CA SER A 143 -2.51 7.47 -7.84
C SER A 143 -2.04 8.88 -7.57
N PHE A 144 -3.00 9.80 -7.47
CA PHE A 144 -2.77 11.18 -7.07
C PHE A 144 -4.06 11.78 -6.51
N ILE A 145 -3.93 12.94 -5.85
CA ILE A 145 -5.05 13.73 -5.36
C ILE A 145 -5.10 15.04 -6.14
N SER A 146 -6.28 15.38 -6.65
CA SER A 146 -6.56 16.69 -7.25
C SER A 146 -7.43 17.52 -6.32
N TYR A 147 -7.10 18.80 -6.18
CA TYR A 147 -7.88 19.76 -5.40
C TYR A 147 -8.66 20.68 -6.33
N SER A 148 -9.97 20.73 -6.16
CA SER A 148 -10.87 21.59 -6.93
C SER A 148 -11.74 22.45 -6.01
N GLU A 149 -12.51 23.38 -6.59
CA GLU A 149 -13.52 24.16 -5.85
C GLU A 149 -14.58 23.28 -5.18
N PHE A 150 -14.79 22.05 -5.68
CA PHE A 150 -15.72 21.06 -5.12
C PHE A 150 -15.07 20.17 -4.05
N GLY A 151 -13.80 20.40 -3.72
CA GLY A 151 -13.03 19.64 -2.75
C GLY A 151 -12.01 18.69 -3.39
N PRO A 152 -11.31 17.91 -2.54
CA PRO A 152 -10.32 16.94 -2.98
C PRO A 152 -10.96 15.76 -3.70
N GLU A 153 -10.21 15.14 -4.59
CA GLU A 153 -10.57 13.88 -5.24
C GLU A 153 -9.30 13.04 -5.41
N MET A 154 -9.30 11.82 -4.88
CA MET A 154 -8.23 10.84 -5.09
C MET A 154 -8.55 10.02 -6.34
N TYR A 155 -7.55 9.81 -7.19
CA TYR A 155 -7.62 9.02 -8.41
C TYR A 155 -6.73 7.79 -8.29
N LEU A 156 -7.27 6.62 -8.64
CA LEU A 156 -6.56 5.35 -8.79
C LEU A 156 -6.59 4.96 -10.26
N CYS A 157 -5.42 4.91 -10.88
CA CYS A 157 -5.23 4.74 -12.31
C CYS A 157 -4.57 3.40 -12.59
N ILE A 158 -5.21 2.54 -13.37
CA ILE A 158 -4.71 1.20 -13.73
C ILE A 158 -4.60 1.10 -15.25
N PRO A 159 -3.43 0.77 -15.80
CA PRO A 159 -3.28 0.51 -17.22
C PRO A 159 -3.97 -0.80 -17.61
N PHE A 160 -4.58 -0.82 -18.79
CA PHE A 160 -5.06 -2.04 -19.42
C PHE A 160 -4.39 -2.22 -20.77
N PHE A 161 -4.20 -3.49 -21.15
CA PHE A 161 -3.42 -3.90 -22.29
C PHE A 161 -4.25 -4.75 -23.25
N LYS A 162 -3.76 -4.83 -24.48
CA LYS A 162 -4.23 -5.79 -25.48
C LYS A 162 -3.02 -6.28 -26.26
N ASP A 163 -2.84 -7.59 -26.32
CA ASP A 163 -1.69 -8.21 -27.00
C ASP A 163 -0.34 -7.67 -26.48
N ALA A 164 -0.26 -7.37 -25.17
CA ALA A 164 0.86 -6.73 -24.48
C ALA A 164 1.16 -5.26 -24.85
N ASP A 165 0.32 -4.64 -25.68
CA ASP A 165 0.38 -3.21 -25.95
C ASP A 165 -0.53 -2.46 -24.97
N PHE A 166 -0.02 -1.36 -24.39
CA PHE A 166 -0.82 -0.43 -23.60
C PHE A 166 -2.00 0.09 -24.45
N LYS A 167 -3.21 0.11 -23.88
CA LYS A 167 -4.44 0.57 -24.56
C LYS A 167 -5.18 1.70 -23.87
N GLY A 168 -4.73 2.09 -22.68
CA GLY A 168 -5.37 3.15 -21.93
C GLY A 168 -5.44 2.85 -20.44
N LEU A 169 -6.28 3.62 -19.75
CA LEU A 169 -6.38 3.59 -18.29
C LEU A 169 -7.83 3.35 -17.86
N VAL A 170 -8.00 2.54 -16.82
CA VAL A 170 -9.18 2.55 -15.96
C VAL A 170 -8.87 3.48 -14.78
N VAL A 171 -9.74 4.47 -14.56
CA VAL A 171 -9.55 5.44 -13.48
C VAL A 171 -10.76 5.43 -12.57
N VAL A 172 -10.55 5.01 -11.32
CA VAL A 172 -11.54 5.09 -10.26
C VAL A 172 -11.21 6.26 -9.36
N HIS A 173 -12.22 7.03 -8.97
CA HIS A 173 -12.01 8.21 -8.15
C HIS A 173 -13.05 8.39 -7.06
N PHE A 174 -12.61 8.99 -5.96
CA PHE A 174 -13.46 9.27 -4.79
C PHE A 174 -12.97 10.47 -4.00
N ASP A 175 -13.87 11.10 -3.25
CA ASP A 175 -13.52 12.16 -2.31
C ASP A 175 -12.92 11.55 -1.02
N PRO A 176 -11.64 11.78 -0.69
CA PRO A 176 -11.01 11.13 0.46
C PRO A 176 -11.67 11.48 1.81
N ARG A 177 -12.47 12.54 1.90
CA ARG A 177 -13.24 12.85 3.11
C ARG A 177 -14.30 11.78 3.42
N ILE A 178 -14.81 11.06 2.41
CA ILE A 178 -15.82 10.02 2.61
C ILE A 178 -15.32 8.86 3.46
N LEU A 179 -13.99 8.68 3.49
CA LEU A 179 -13.32 7.64 4.26
C LEU A 179 -13.56 7.78 5.77
N LEU A 180 -13.76 9.01 6.26
CA LEU A 180 -14.07 9.27 7.66
C LEU A 180 -15.39 8.63 8.11
N ASN A 181 -16.32 8.34 7.19
CA ASN A 181 -17.58 7.65 7.52
C ASN A 181 -17.36 6.21 8.00
N PHE A 182 -16.21 5.62 7.71
CA PHE A 182 -15.85 4.28 8.16
C PHE A 182 -15.08 4.29 9.50
N CYS A 183 -14.64 5.46 9.95
CA CYS A 183 -13.97 5.61 11.24
C CYS A 183 -14.99 5.53 12.38
N PRO A 184 -14.73 4.75 13.45
CA PRO A 184 -15.64 4.67 14.60
C PRO A 184 -15.75 5.98 15.40
N ALA A 185 -14.75 6.87 15.30
CA ALA A 185 -14.75 8.18 15.91
C ALA A 185 -14.05 9.21 14.98
N PRO A 186 -14.73 9.69 13.93
CA PRO A 186 -14.12 10.54 12.88
C PRO A 186 -13.57 11.87 13.40
N GLN A 187 -14.08 12.38 14.53
CA GLN A 187 -13.57 13.56 15.22
C GLN A 187 -12.24 13.33 15.96
N LYS A 188 -11.77 12.08 16.02
CA LYS A 188 -10.48 11.73 16.65
C LYS A 188 -9.43 11.34 15.61
N LEU A 189 -9.82 11.12 14.36
CA LEU A 189 -8.91 10.76 13.28
C LEU A 189 -8.70 11.96 12.36
N ILE A 190 -7.45 12.15 11.97
CA ILE A 190 -7.04 13.05 10.92
C ILE A 190 -6.43 12.17 9.83
N ILE A 191 -6.91 12.33 8.60
CA ILE A 191 -6.30 11.75 7.41
C ILE A 191 -5.71 12.92 6.64
N MET A 192 -4.45 12.83 6.23
CA MET A 192 -3.83 13.91 5.48
C MET A 192 -2.88 13.43 4.38
N GLN A 193 -2.63 14.32 3.42
CA GLN A 193 -1.58 14.18 2.43
C GLN A 193 -0.44 15.13 2.81
N PRO A 194 0.76 14.63 3.14
CA PRO A 194 1.88 15.47 3.58
C PRO A 194 2.26 16.53 2.53
N ASP A 195 2.51 16.09 1.29
CA ASP A 195 3.04 16.97 0.22
C ASP A 195 1.97 17.88 -0.42
N GLY A 196 0.69 17.54 -0.26
CA GLY A 196 -0.43 18.20 -0.96
C GLY A 196 -1.29 19.10 -0.07
N GLY A 197 -1.01 19.15 1.24
CA GLY A 197 -1.71 20.00 2.19
C GLY A 197 -3.17 19.63 2.48
N GLY A 198 -3.66 18.50 1.97
CA GLY A 198 -5.00 18.01 2.26
C GLY A 198 -5.10 17.49 3.68
N ILE A 199 -5.93 18.13 4.52
CA ILE A 199 -6.25 17.64 5.88
C ILE A 199 -7.75 17.39 5.99
N TRP A 200 -8.11 16.13 6.25
CA TRP A 200 -9.48 15.65 6.36
C TRP A 200 -9.72 15.08 7.76
N THR A 201 -10.64 15.67 8.50
CA THR A 201 -11.00 15.23 9.86
C THR A 201 -12.45 15.60 10.15
N GLY A 202 -13.08 14.89 11.10
CA GLY A 202 -14.33 15.29 11.71
C GLY A 202 -14.19 16.30 12.85
N ASP A 203 -12.95 16.66 13.26
CA ASP A 203 -12.72 17.70 14.28
C ASP A 203 -12.76 19.09 13.65
N GLU A 204 -13.86 19.81 13.84
CA GLU A 204 -14.03 21.19 13.36
C GLU A 204 -13.09 22.18 14.07
N ASN A 205 -12.52 21.83 15.22
CA ASN A 205 -11.65 22.70 16.00
C ASN A 205 -10.16 22.46 15.75
N LEU A 206 -9.80 21.59 14.80
CA LEU A 206 -8.41 21.31 14.48
C LEU A 206 -7.73 22.56 13.89
N ASP A 207 -6.60 22.96 14.47
CA ASP A 207 -5.72 23.98 13.89
C ASP A 207 -4.95 23.42 12.69
N LYS A 208 -5.59 23.42 11.53
CA LYS A 208 -5.01 22.92 10.26
C LYS A 208 -3.75 23.69 9.87
N GLU A 209 -3.71 24.99 10.12
CA GLU A 209 -2.57 25.84 9.77
C GLU A 209 -1.32 25.47 10.58
N ALA A 210 -1.48 25.11 11.85
CA ALA A 210 -0.37 24.63 12.66
C ALA A 210 0.13 23.25 12.18
N PHE A 211 -0.77 22.36 11.73
CA PHE A 211 -0.40 21.06 11.15
C PHE A 211 0.39 21.19 9.84
N LEU A 212 0.01 22.13 8.97
CA LEU A 212 0.69 22.37 7.70
C LEU A 212 2.08 23.01 7.86
N LYS A 213 2.43 23.50 9.07
CA LYS A 213 3.76 24.06 9.38
C LYS A 213 4.76 23.03 9.90
N ILE A 214 4.31 21.82 10.20
CA ILE A 214 5.23 20.73 10.54
C ILE A 214 6.06 20.41 9.29
N ASP A 215 7.36 20.23 9.49
CA ASP A 215 8.28 19.73 8.47
C ASP A 215 8.06 18.22 8.30
N TRP A 216 7.00 17.86 7.59
CA TRP A 216 6.62 16.47 7.37
C TRP A 216 7.67 15.73 6.56
N ASP A 217 8.32 16.40 5.60
CA ASP A 217 9.38 15.82 4.79
C ASP A 217 10.52 15.30 5.68
N ALA A 218 11.00 16.13 6.62
CA ALA A 218 12.04 15.73 7.55
C ALA A 218 11.64 14.54 8.45
N LEU A 219 10.38 14.48 8.90
CA LEU A 219 9.88 13.36 9.72
C LEU A 219 9.74 12.06 8.91
N LEU A 220 9.25 12.18 7.68
CA LEU A 220 8.97 11.04 6.80
C LEU A 220 10.24 10.47 6.14
N ASP A 221 11.32 11.25 6.09
CA ASP A 221 12.65 10.78 5.71
C ASP A 221 13.27 9.84 6.77
N GLU A 222 12.89 10.00 8.04
CA GLU A 222 13.43 9.22 9.16
C GLU A 222 12.56 7.99 9.44
N ASP A 223 11.24 8.17 9.54
CA ASP A 223 10.32 7.12 10.00
C ASP A 223 8.98 7.11 9.27
N VAL A 224 8.30 5.96 9.33
CA VAL A 224 6.93 5.78 8.80
C VAL A 224 5.84 5.94 9.87
N HIS A 225 6.22 6.06 11.13
CA HIS A 225 5.32 6.32 12.26
C HIS A 225 6.05 7.13 13.34
N GLY A 226 5.32 7.70 14.27
CA GLY A 226 5.90 8.30 15.45
C GLY A 226 4.98 9.28 16.15
N VAL A 227 5.57 10.12 17.00
CA VAL A 227 4.85 11.15 17.75
C VAL A 227 5.39 12.53 17.42
N THR A 228 4.49 13.49 17.18
CA THR A 228 4.82 14.90 16.97
C THR A 228 3.98 15.79 17.88
N LYS A 229 4.36 17.06 18.00
CA LYS A 229 3.68 18.04 18.86
C LYS A 229 3.23 19.25 18.07
N VAL A 230 1.95 19.61 18.20
CA VAL A 230 1.38 20.84 17.64
C VAL A 230 0.89 21.70 18.79
N GLY A 231 1.60 22.81 19.03
CA GLY A 231 1.40 23.62 20.23
C GLY A 231 1.73 22.81 21.48
N GLU A 232 0.74 22.65 22.37
CA GLU A 232 0.87 21.82 23.58
C GLU A 232 0.33 20.38 23.41
N VAL A 233 -0.26 20.05 22.25
CA VAL A 233 -0.94 18.78 22.03
C VAL A 233 -0.03 17.82 21.29
N ARG A 234 0.10 16.60 21.82
CA ARG A 234 0.85 15.49 21.20
C ARG A 234 -0.05 14.71 20.24
N TYR A 235 0.52 14.26 19.14
CA TYR A 235 -0.14 13.51 18.08
C TYR A 235 0.70 12.32 17.67
N VAL A 236 0.11 11.13 17.68
CA VAL A 236 0.69 9.93 17.08
C VAL A 236 0.27 9.86 15.62
N TRP A 237 1.20 9.49 14.75
CA TRP A 237 1.01 9.43 13.31
C TRP A 237 1.56 8.15 12.70
N LEU A 238 0.95 7.72 11.61
CA LEU A 238 1.38 6.60 10.77
C LEU A 238 1.24 7.03 9.31
N SER A 239 2.29 6.85 8.54
CA SER A 239 2.37 7.12 7.12
C SER A 239 2.31 5.82 6.32
N ARG A 240 1.58 5.83 5.21
CA ARG A 240 1.58 4.73 4.24
C ARG A 240 1.32 5.23 2.83
N TYR A 241 1.68 4.42 1.86
CA TYR A 241 1.35 4.67 0.46
C TYR A 241 0.05 3.99 0.06
N VAL A 242 -0.79 4.72 -0.66
CA VAL A 242 -1.86 4.17 -1.49
C VAL A 242 -1.34 4.27 -2.91
N SER A 243 -0.84 3.17 -3.46
CA SER A 243 -0.08 3.19 -4.72
C SER A 243 1.08 4.20 -4.67
N ASP A 244 1.01 5.31 -5.41
CA ASP A 244 2.06 6.33 -5.44
C ASP A 244 1.75 7.53 -4.53
N THR A 245 0.55 7.59 -3.96
CA THR A 245 0.13 8.69 -3.10
C THR A 245 0.40 8.35 -1.64
N GLN A 246 1.27 9.12 -1.00
CA GLN A 246 1.45 9.04 0.44
C GLN A 246 0.27 9.67 1.17
N ILE A 247 -0.25 8.95 2.16
CA ILE A 247 -1.25 9.44 3.11
C ILE A 247 -0.79 9.15 4.53
N MET A 248 -1.26 9.98 5.46
CA MET A 248 -0.96 9.83 6.87
C MET A 248 -2.26 9.76 7.68
N TYR A 249 -2.24 8.90 8.68
CA TYR A 249 -3.24 8.82 9.74
C TYR A 249 -2.67 9.43 11.00
N VAL A 250 -3.42 10.34 11.63
CA VAL A 250 -2.97 11.04 12.83
C VAL A 250 -4.09 11.10 13.87
N THR A 251 -3.75 10.91 15.14
CA THR A 251 -4.68 11.13 16.26
C THR A 251 -3.95 11.75 17.46
N LYS A 252 -4.69 12.41 18.35
CA LYS A 252 -4.12 12.93 19.61
C LYS A 252 -3.57 11.76 20.42
N ALA A 253 -2.35 11.88 20.92
CA ALA A 253 -1.78 10.87 21.82
C ALA A 253 -2.63 10.76 23.11
N VAL A 254 -2.62 9.57 23.71
CA VAL A 254 -3.18 9.26 25.03
C VAL A 254 -2.08 9.35 26.09
N SER A 255 -0.87 8.93 25.74
CA SER A 255 0.29 8.94 26.65
C SER A 255 0.85 10.35 26.88
N GLU A 256 1.58 10.52 27.99
CA GLU A 256 2.40 11.70 28.27
C GLU A 256 3.90 11.48 27.97
N SER A 257 4.31 10.25 27.62
CA SER A 257 5.72 9.87 27.40
C SER A 257 6.15 10.06 25.95
N ASP A 258 7.27 10.74 25.73
CA ASP A 258 7.90 10.97 24.42
C ASP A 258 8.63 9.75 23.83
N GLU A 259 8.76 8.67 24.60
CA GLU A 259 9.31 7.40 24.11
C GLU A 259 8.23 6.60 23.39
N ASP A 260 8.46 6.35 22.10
CA ASP A 260 7.70 5.40 21.30
C ASP A 260 8.27 4.00 21.52
N ASP A 261 7.75 3.30 22.53
CA ASP A 261 8.12 1.90 22.80
C ASP A 261 7.34 0.91 21.90
N GLY A 262 6.55 1.43 20.94
CA GLY A 262 5.60 0.67 20.13
C GLY A 262 6.19 0.16 18.82
N PHE A 263 6.29 -1.16 18.67
CA PHE A 263 6.72 -1.80 17.42
C PHE A 263 5.47 -2.20 16.60
N LEU A 264 5.07 -1.38 15.63
CA LEU A 264 4.05 -1.76 14.64
C LEU A 264 4.71 -2.50 13.46
N ILE A 265 4.61 -3.83 13.44
CA ILE A 265 4.95 -4.63 12.25
C ILE A 265 3.71 -4.67 11.35
N PHE A 266 3.80 -4.03 10.18
CA PHE A 266 2.86 -4.23 9.07
C PHE A 266 3.47 -5.14 8.01
#